data_AF-A0A4R2LVF5-F1
#
_entry.id   AF-A0A4R2LVF5-F1
#
_cell.length_a   1.000
_cell.length_b   1.000
_cell.length_c   1.000
_cell.angle_alpha   90.00
_cell.angle_beta   90.00
_cell.angle_gamma   90.00
#
_symmetry.space_group_name_H-M   'P 1'
#
loop_
_entity.id
_entity.type
_entity.pdbx_description
1 polymer ?
#
loop_
_entity_poly.entity_id
_entity_poly.type
_entity_poly.pdbx_seq_one_letter_code
_entity_poly.pdbx_strand_id
1 'polypeptide(L)'
;MNLADETCRHRLLSRGPCGAWRALPGSHTALMDEAIVFGDDGEGEMRLRSVLRGESRLRFRWRLAAYGVVQCQPRYDTPLAGDDGLPEDADWFELPYEFRRQATDAGSFWVLQERGTAGFWEIGSPLVPA
;
A
#
# COMPACT_ATOMS: atom_id res chain seq x y z
N MET A 1 -4.50 -5.34 16.44
CA MET A 1 -5.20 -6.26 15.53
C MET A 1 -4.29 -7.47 15.30
N ASN A 2 -4.79 -8.70 15.41
CA ASN A 2 -3.96 -9.91 15.30
C ASN A 2 -4.16 -10.57 13.93
N LEU A 3 -3.20 -10.44 13.01
CA LEU A 3 -3.26 -11.10 11.70
C LEU A 3 -3.13 -12.63 11.78
N ALA A 4 -2.80 -13.20 12.94
CA ALA A 4 -2.90 -14.65 13.15
C ALA A 4 -4.37 -15.13 13.28
N ASP A 5 -5.31 -14.24 13.59
CA ASP A 5 -6.75 -14.53 13.53
C ASP A 5 -7.23 -14.56 12.08
N GLU A 6 -7.80 -15.68 11.67
CA GLU A 6 -8.32 -15.88 10.32
C GLU A 6 -9.49 -14.94 9.99
N THR A 7 -10.35 -14.65 10.96
CA THR A 7 -11.48 -13.73 10.83
C THR A 7 -10.99 -12.33 10.48
N CYS A 8 -9.88 -11.93 11.11
CA CYS A 8 -9.23 -10.67 10.85
C CYS A 8 -8.68 -10.60 9.41
N ARG A 9 -8.02 -11.66 8.94
CA ARG A 9 -7.51 -11.75 7.57
C ARG A 9 -8.63 -11.71 6.53
N HIS A 10 -9.68 -12.52 6.72
CA HIS A 10 -10.86 -12.51 5.84
C HIS A 10 -11.51 -11.14 5.78
N ARG A 11 -11.62 -10.44 6.92
CA ARG A 11 -12.17 -9.08 6.96
C ARG A 11 -11.32 -8.09 6.16
N LEU A 12 -10.00 -8.14 6.27
CA LEU A 12 -9.12 -7.26 5.48
C LEU A 12 -9.19 -7.60 3.99
N LEU A 13 -9.19 -8.89 3.63
CA LEU A 13 -9.30 -9.30 2.21
C LEU A 13 -10.66 -8.95 1.58
N SER A 14 -11.72 -8.88 2.39
CA SER A 14 -13.09 -8.54 1.95
C SER A 14 -13.47 -7.07 2.08
N ARG A 15 -12.69 -6.26 2.81
CA ARG A 15 -12.95 -4.82 2.98
C ARG A 15 -11.83 -3.93 2.42
N GLY A 16 -10.70 -4.52 2.05
CA GLY A 16 -9.51 -3.81 1.62
C GLY A 16 -8.45 -3.70 2.73
N PRO A 17 -7.21 -3.37 2.35
CA PRO A 17 -6.08 -3.26 3.26
C PRO A 17 -6.09 -1.90 4.00
N CYS A 18 -7.24 -1.50 4.56
CA CYS A 18 -7.36 -0.22 5.28
C CYS A 18 -6.27 -0.08 6.36
N GLY A 19 -5.77 1.15 6.51
CA GLY A 19 -4.77 1.65 7.44
C GLY A 19 -3.32 1.62 6.94
N ALA A 20 -2.38 1.69 7.88
CA ALA A 20 -0.97 2.01 7.60
C ALA A 20 -0.09 0.77 7.48
N TRP A 21 0.68 0.72 6.40
CA TRP A 21 1.64 -0.33 6.08
C TRP A 21 2.99 0.30 5.81
N ARG A 22 4.07 -0.37 6.21
CA ARG A 22 5.45 0.09 6.06
C ARG A 22 6.33 -0.99 5.50
N ALA A 23 7.20 -0.64 4.57
CA ALA A 23 8.24 -1.56 4.12
C ALA A 23 9.14 -1.92 5.31
N LEU A 24 9.50 -3.19 5.39
CA LEU A 24 10.46 -3.65 6.39
C LEU A 24 11.88 -3.30 5.91
N PRO A 25 12.78 -2.91 6.82
CA PRO A 25 14.19 -2.79 6.48
C PRO A 25 14.70 -4.10 5.85
N GLY A 26 15.09 -4.06 4.57
CA GLY A 26 15.58 -5.21 3.81
C GLY A 26 14.62 -5.82 2.77
N SER A 27 13.37 -5.36 2.67
CA SER A 27 12.33 -5.97 1.80
C SER A 27 12.22 -5.40 0.37
N HIS A 28 13.36 -5.14 -0.28
CA HIS A 28 13.58 -4.27 -1.45
C HIS A 28 13.93 -2.83 -1.07
N THR A 29 15.14 -2.42 -1.48
CA THR A 29 15.78 -1.10 -1.30
C THR A 29 15.97 -0.64 0.15
N ALA A 30 17.07 -1.04 0.78
CA ALA A 30 17.56 -0.51 2.08
C ALA A 30 17.78 1.03 2.11
N LEU A 31 17.58 1.73 0.99
CA LEU A 31 17.78 3.17 0.83
C LEU A 31 16.46 3.97 0.79
N MET A 32 15.30 3.30 0.88
CA MET A 32 13.98 3.91 0.83
C MET A 32 13.11 3.40 1.99
N ASP A 33 12.67 4.32 2.85
CA ASP A 33 11.60 4.10 3.83
C ASP A 33 10.28 4.37 3.11
N GLU A 34 9.51 3.31 2.90
CA GLU A 34 8.23 3.36 2.20
C GLU A 34 7.10 3.09 3.19
N ALA A 35 6.09 3.95 3.19
CA ALA A 35 4.86 3.78 3.93
C ALA A 35 3.66 4.02 3.02
N ILE A 36 2.63 3.21 3.15
CA ILE A 36 1.37 3.37 2.42
C ILE A 36 0.20 3.33 3.40
N VAL A 37 -0.76 4.23 3.21
CA VAL A 37 -1.98 4.32 4.01
C VAL A 37 -3.19 4.21 3.10
N PHE A 38 -4.10 3.30 3.43
CA PHE A 38 -5.41 3.15 2.79
C PHE A 38 -6.50 3.66 3.75
N GLY A 39 -7.08 4.84 3.46
CA GLY A 39 -8.21 5.41 4.21
C GLY A 39 -9.51 4.66 3.93
N ASP A 40 -10.41 4.59 4.90
CA ASP A 40 -11.73 3.95 4.75
C ASP A 40 -12.71 4.73 3.87
N ASP A 41 -12.38 5.99 3.57
CA ASP A 41 -13.06 6.88 2.62
C ASP A 41 -12.73 6.59 1.15
N GLY A 42 -11.82 5.64 0.88
CA GLY A 42 -11.34 5.31 -0.46
C GLY A 42 -10.24 6.25 -0.96
N GLU A 43 -9.65 7.07 -0.11
CA GLU A 43 -8.43 7.82 -0.41
C GLU A 43 -7.22 7.15 0.26
N GLY A 44 -6.03 7.40 -0.26
CA GLY A 44 -4.80 6.85 0.26
C GLY A 44 -3.59 7.71 -0.05
N GLU A 45 -2.51 7.45 0.67
CA GLU A 45 -1.23 8.15 0.51
C GLU A 45 -0.07 7.16 0.60
N MET A 46 0.82 7.23 -0.37
CA MET A 46 2.11 6.56 -0.35
C MET A 46 3.19 7.61 -0.05
N ARG A 47 4.05 7.32 0.90
CA ARG A 47 5.20 8.14 1.31
C ARG A 47 6.47 7.35 1.03
N LEU A 48 7.36 7.94 0.26
CA LEU A 48 8.65 7.38 -0.08
C LEU A 48 9.72 8.34 0.45
N ARG A 49 10.54 7.89 1.38
CA ARG A 49 11.62 8.69 1.96
C ARG A 49 12.95 8.05 1.60
N SER A 50 13.77 8.79 0.86
CA SER A 50 15.14 8.41 0.55
C SER A 50 16.12 9.43 1.12
N VAL A 51 17.24 8.94 1.67
CA VAL A 51 18.33 9.80 2.13
C VAL A 51 18.87 10.69 1.01
N LEU A 52 18.83 10.21 -0.25
CA LEU A 52 19.39 10.91 -1.41
C LEU A 52 18.40 11.85 -2.10
N ARG A 53 17.09 11.55 -2.03
CA ARG A 53 16.05 12.26 -2.80
C ARG A 53 15.02 12.99 -1.93
N GLY A 54 15.18 12.95 -0.61
CA GLY A 54 14.21 13.52 0.32
C GLY A 54 12.94 12.67 0.45
N GLU A 55 11.83 13.32 0.82
CA GLU A 55 10.52 12.69 0.95
C GLU A 55 9.64 13.05 -0.25
N SER A 56 9.08 12.04 -0.92
CA SER A 56 8.00 12.21 -1.89
C SER A 56 6.71 11.59 -1.34
N ARG A 57 5.59 12.18 -1.77
CA ARG A 57 4.25 11.71 -1.44
C ARG A 57 3.44 11.54 -2.71
N LEU A 58 2.69 10.46 -2.79
CA LEU A 58 1.75 10.19 -3.88
C LEU A 58 0.39 9.92 -3.25
N ARG A 59 -0.58 10.76 -3.56
CA ARG A 59 -1.99 10.53 -3.19
C ARG A 59 -2.62 9.63 -4.24
N PHE A 60 -3.58 8.82 -3.83
CA PHE A 60 -4.33 7.97 -4.72
C PHE A 60 -5.74 7.74 -4.20
N ARG A 61 -6.65 7.41 -5.12
CA ARG A 61 -7.95 6.84 -4.80
C ARG A 61 -7.84 5.33 -4.85
N TRP A 62 -8.58 4.62 -4.03
CA TRP A 62 -8.59 3.17 -4.04
C TRP A 62 -10.00 2.62 -3.81
N ARG A 63 -10.22 1.40 -4.28
CA ARG A 63 -11.43 0.63 -3.99
C ARG A 63 -11.13 -0.86 -4.01
N LEU A 64 -11.95 -1.64 -3.32
CA LEU A 64 -11.91 -3.09 -3.45
C LEU A 64 -12.62 -3.50 -4.74
N ALA A 65 -11.88 -4.12 -5.66
CA ALA A 65 -12.44 -4.64 -6.92
C ALA A 65 -12.92 -6.08 -6.75
N ALA A 66 -12.15 -6.89 -6.02
CA ALA A 66 -12.48 -8.27 -5.67
C ALA A 66 -11.77 -8.67 -4.37
N TYR A 67 -12.06 -9.86 -3.87
CA TYR A 67 -11.39 -10.40 -2.70
C TYR A 67 -9.87 -10.48 -2.91
N GLY A 68 -9.09 -9.76 -2.10
CA GLY A 68 -7.64 -9.69 -2.26
C GLY A 68 -7.17 -8.93 -3.51
N VAL A 69 -8.01 -8.07 -4.10
CA VAL A 69 -7.65 -7.20 -5.24
C VAL A 69 -8.16 -5.79 -4.98
N VAL A 70 -7.23 -4.82 -4.89
CA VAL A 70 -7.59 -3.40 -4.90
C VAL A 70 -7.39 -2.83 -6.29
N GLN A 71 -8.19 -1.83 -6.63
CA GLN A 71 -7.92 -0.91 -7.72
C GLN A 71 -7.45 0.40 -7.14
N CYS A 72 -6.39 0.96 -7.72
CA CYS A 72 -5.81 2.24 -7.32
C CYS A 72 -5.77 3.20 -8.51
N GLN A 73 -5.97 4.48 -8.23
CA GLN A 73 -5.88 5.57 -9.21
C GLN A 73 -5.00 6.68 -8.62
N PRO A 74 -3.80 6.93 -9.16
CA PRO A 74 -2.93 8.01 -8.70
C PRO A 74 -3.61 9.37 -8.84
N ARG A 75 -3.34 10.28 -7.88
CA ARG A 75 -3.71 11.69 -7.97
C ARG A 75 -2.43 12.51 -8.07
N TYR A 76 -2.21 13.09 -9.23
CA TYR A 76 -1.08 13.99 -9.46
C TYR A 76 -1.53 15.43 -9.19
N ASP A 77 -0.78 16.14 -8.33
CA ASP A 77 -1.04 17.56 -8.05
C ASP A 77 -0.73 18.44 -9.27
N THR A 78 0.10 17.95 -10.19
CA THR A 78 0.40 18.58 -11.46
C THR A 78 -0.27 17.77 -12.58
N PRO A 79 -1.03 18.40 -13.49
CA PRO A 79 -1.51 17.70 -14.68
C PRO A 79 -0.31 17.10 -15.41
N LEU A 80 -0.30 15.78 -15.60
CA LEU A 80 0.52 15.20 -16.64
C LEU A 80 -0.09 15.76 -17.93
N ALA A 81 0.63 16.69 -18.56
CA ALA A 81 0.17 17.30 -19.79
C ALA A 81 0.05 16.19 -20.84
N GLY A 82 -1.16 15.67 -21.03
CA GLY A 82 -1.54 15.06 -22.29
C GLY A 82 -1.45 16.12 -23.38
N ASP A 83 -1.29 15.67 -24.63
CA ASP A 83 -1.17 16.52 -25.83
C ASP A 83 -2.33 17.53 -25.97
N ASP A 84 -3.41 17.34 -25.19
CA ASP A 84 -4.66 18.11 -25.24
C ASP A 84 -4.93 18.99 -23.99
N GLY A 85 -3.98 19.11 -23.05
CA GLY A 85 -4.07 20.08 -21.94
C GLY A 85 -5.14 19.82 -20.87
N LEU A 86 -5.83 18.67 -20.91
CA LEU A 86 -6.64 18.16 -19.80
C LEU A 86 -5.80 17.21 -18.93
N PRO A 87 -5.95 17.22 -17.59
CA PRO A 87 -5.34 16.18 -16.78
C PRO A 87 -5.94 14.83 -17.21
N GLU A 88 -5.12 13.92 -17.73
CA GLU A 88 -5.52 12.52 -17.82
C GLU A 88 -5.78 12.05 -16.38
N ASP A 89 -7.05 11.78 -16.07
CA ASP A 89 -7.38 10.95 -14.92
C ASP A 89 -6.65 9.62 -15.15
N ALA A 90 -5.58 9.38 -14.39
CA ALA A 90 -4.80 8.17 -14.53
C ALA A 90 -5.72 6.94 -14.46
N ASP A 91 -5.53 5.98 -15.37
CA ASP A 91 -6.37 4.79 -15.37
C ASP A 91 -6.27 4.03 -14.04
N TRP A 92 -7.39 3.43 -13.64
CA TRP A 92 -7.42 2.52 -12.50
C TRP A 92 -6.54 1.31 -12.82
N PHE A 93 -5.55 1.05 -11.98
CA PHE A 93 -4.73 -0.15 -12.07
C PHE A 93 -5.08 -1.14 -10.96
N GLU A 94 -5.00 -2.43 -11.25
CA GLU A 94 -5.28 -3.50 -10.29
C GLU A 94 -4.01 -3.91 -9.56
N LEU A 95 -4.12 -4.04 -8.24
CA LEU A 95 -3.07 -4.54 -7.37
C LEU A 95 -3.63 -5.76 -6.61
N PRO A 96 -3.34 -6.98 -7.08
CA PRO A 96 -3.67 -8.19 -6.35
C PRO A 96 -2.74 -8.33 -5.15
N TYR A 97 -3.29 -8.57 -3.97
CA TYR A 97 -2.53 -8.66 -2.73
C TYR A 97 -2.87 -9.89 -1.90
N GLU A 98 -1.95 -10.26 -1.02
CA GLU A 98 -2.14 -11.33 -0.04
C GLU A 98 -1.52 -10.98 1.31
N PHE A 99 -1.98 -11.69 2.34
CA PHE A 99 -1.35 -11.69 3.65
C PHE A 99 -0.56 -12.98 3.80
N ARG A 100 0.75 -12.87 4.02
CA ARG A 100 1.61 -14.03 4.25
C ARG A 100 2.52 -13.85 5.46
N ARG A 101 3.02 -14.96 5.99
CA ARG A 101 4.13 -14.92 6.96
C ARG A 101 5.44 -14.81 6.21
N GLN A 102 6.25 -13.83 6.59
CA GLN A 102 7.60 -13.62 6.06
C GLN A 102 8.60 -13.77 7.19
N ALA A 103 9.60 -14.62 6.98
CA ALA A 103 10.76 -14.72 7.86
C ALA A 103 11.80 -13.65 7.47
N THR A 104 12.35 -13.00 8.48
CA THR A 104 13.43 -12.00 8.41
C THR A 104 14.43 -12.28 9.54
N ASP A 105 15.58 -11.61 9.52
CA ASP A 105 16.58 -11.71 10.59
C ASP A 105 16.03 -11.26 11.95
N ALA A 106 14.99 -10.41 11.97
CA ALA A 106 14.32 -9.92 13.17
C ALA A 106 13.20 -10.85 13.67
N GLY A 107 12.82 -11.88 12.91
CA GLY A 107 11.74 -12.79 13.24
C GLY A 107 10.75 -13.05 12.10
N SER A 108 9.63 -13.69 12.43
CA SER A 108 8.54 -13.97 11.47
C SER A 108 7.37 -13.02 11.66
N PHE A 109 7.03 -12.27 10.63
CA PHE A 109 5.97 -11.25 10.66
C PHE A 109 4.88 -11.55 9.63
N TRP A 110 3.66 -11.08 9.89
CA TRP A 110 2.62 -11.05 8.88
C TRP A 110 2.78 -9.79 8.04
N VAL A 111 2.81 -9.96 6.72
CA VAL A 111 3.04 -8.87 5.77
C VAL A 111 1.93 -8.84 4.73
N LEU A 112 1.61 -7.63 4.27
CA LEU A 112 0.90 -7.37 3.03
C LEU A 112 1.90 -7.49 1.88
N GLN A 113 1.52 -8.16 0.80
CA GLN A 113 2.36 -8.28 -0.38
C GLN A 113 1.53 -8.22 -1.63
N GLU A 114 2.02 -7.50 -2.64
CA GLU A 114 1.51 -7.59 -4.00
C GLU A 114 1.92 -8.93 -4.61
N ARG A 115 0.94 -9.69 -5.11
CA ARG A 115 1.15 -11.02 -5.68
C ARG A 115 2.10 -10.95 -6.87
N GLY A 116 3.14 -11.79 -6.86
CA GLY A 116 4.12 -11.87 -7.93
C GLY A 116 5.29 -10.89 -7.79
N THR A 117 5.28 -10.00 -6.78
CA THR A 117 6.43 -9.15 -6.45
C THR A 117 7.19 -9.71 -5.25
N ALA A 118 8.44 -9.28 -5.06
CA ALA A 118 9.23 -9.62 -3.88
C ALA A 118 9.14 -8.56 -2.76
N GLY A 119 8.51 -7.41 -3.04
CA GLY A 119 8.26 -6.35 -2.07
C GLY A 119 7.15 -6.73 -1.10
N PHE A 120 7.29 -6.37 0.16
CA PHE A 120 6.27 -6.61 1.17
C PHE A 120 6.26 -5.49 2.23
N TRP A 121 5.09 -5.25 2.80
CA TRP A 121 4.86 -4.25 3.83
C TRP A 121 4.38 -4.90 5.12
N GLU A 122 5.03 -4.59 6.23
CA GLU A 122 4.53 -4.92 7.56
C GLU A 122 3.44 -3.92 7.97
N ILE A 123 2.52 -4.36 8.82
CA ILE A 123 1.57 -3.47 9.46
C ILE A 123 2.29 -2.47 10.37
N GLY A 124 2.15 -1.17 10.11
CA GLY A 124 2.97 -0.11 10.70
C GLY A 124 2.68 0.26 12.18
N SER A 125 1.93 -0.57 12.93
CA SER A 125 1.28 -0.27 14.23
C SER A 125 -0.08 0.43 14.10
N PRO A 126 -1.00 0.30 15.09
CA PRO A 126 -2.35 -0.23 14.86
C PRO A 126 -3.13 0.53 13.78
N LEU A 127 -4.06 -0.17 13.12
CA LEU A 127 -5.13 0.39 12.31
C LEU A 127 -5.99 1.32 13.18
N VAL A 128 -5.51 2.53 13.45
CA VAL A 128 -6.24 3.56 14.17
C VAL A 128 -6.91 4.42 13.09
N PRO A 129 -8.24 4.37 12.95
CA PRO A 129 -8.93 5.49 12.33
C PRO A 129 -8.70 6.71 13.23
N ALA A 130 -8.17 7.79 12.66
CA ALA A 130 -8.16 9.08 13.34
C ALA A 130 -9.60 9.59 13.52
#